data_AF-A0A1W1ICV0-F1
#
_entry.id   AF-A0A1W1ICV0-F1
#
_cell.length_a   1.000
_cell.length_b   1.000
_cell.length_c   1.000
_cell.angle_alpha   90.00
_cell.angle_beta   90.00
_cell.angle_gamma   90.00
#
_symmetry.space_group_name_H-M   'P 1'
#
loop_
_entity.id
_entity.type
_entity.pdbx_description
1 polymer ?
#
loop_
_entity_poly.entity_id
_entity_poly.type
_entity_poly.pdbx_seq_one_letter_code
_entity_poly.pdbx_strand_id
1 'polypeptide(L)'
;MKRKRRIEVLAEDLGEAYSIQIIDGVDCVYRKLNKFCDVEISGALSRKKVPEMMVCVWDISRGETYRSRSLEYFWFAGIDVLKKELPGIIEKYKDYKPEN
;
A
#
# COMPACT_ATOMS: atom_id res chain seq x y z
N MET A 1 -13.87 -5.55 18.21
CA MET A 1 -14.18 -5.38 16.77
C MET A 1 -13.40 -6.43 15.97
N LYS A 2 -14.06 -7.36 15.26
CA LYS A 2 -13.40 -8.49 14.57
C LYS A 2 -12.64 -7.95 13.34
N ARG A 3 -11.33 -8.23 13.21
CA ARG A 3 -10.35 -7.85 12.13
C ARG A 3 -10.96 -7.27 10.84
N LYS A 4 -11.90 -8.02 10.23
CA LYS A 4 -12.63 -7.69 9.00
C LYS A 4 -13.23 -6.27 8.99
N ARG A 5 -13.82 -5.80 10.10
CA ARG A 5 -14.36 -4.43 10.20
C ARG A 5 -13.30 -3.33 10.18
N ARG A 6 -12.09 -3.57 10.70
CA ARG A 6 -11.00 -2.57 10.67
C ARG A 6 -10.46 -2.39 9.25
N ILE A 7 -10.41 -3.49 8.53
CA ILE A 7 -10.00 -3.55 7.13
C ILE A 7 -10.99 -2.81 6.25
N GLU A 8 -12.28 -3.16 6.37
CA GLU A 8 -13.35 -2.56 5.56
C GLU A 8 -13.37 -1.04 5.78
N VAL A 9 -13.29 -0.59 7.03
CA VAL A 9 -13.19 0.83 7.37
C VAL A 9 -11.93 1.49 6.78
N LEU A 10 -10.76 0.82 6.84
CA LEU A 10 -9.53 1.40 6.28
C LEU A 10 -9.58 1.47 4.75
N ALA A 11 -10.15 0.46 4.09
CA ALA A 11 -10.32 0.46 2.64
C ALA A 11 -11.34 1.53 2.22
N GLU A 12 -12.46 1.66 2.93
CA GLU A 12 -13.44 2.74 2.74
C GLU A 12 -12.81 4.12 2.94
N ASP A 13 -12.02 4.28 4.02
CA ASP A 13 -11.33 5.53 4.35
C ASP A 13 -10.27 5.95 3.32
N LEU A 14 -9.63 4.97 2.67
CA LEU A 14 -8.58 5.21 1.66
C LEU A 14 -9.13 5.22 0.22
N GLY A 15 -10.34 4.71 0.00
CA GLY A 15 -11.05 4.63 -1.27
C GLY A 15 -11.21 3.20 -1.82
N GLU A 16 -12.23 2.99 -2.68
CA GLU A 16 -12.71 1.67 -3.12
C GLU A 16 -11.73 0.81 -3.97
N ALA A 17 -10.48 1.25 -4.18
CA ALA A 17 -9.49 0.54 -4.99
C ALA A 17 -8.52 -0.34 -4.17
N TYR A 18 -8.65 -0.37 -2.84
CA TYR A 18 -7.77 -1.14 -1.97
C TYR A 18 -8.29 -2.56 -1.74
N SER A 19 -7.35 -3.50 -1.72
CA SER A 19 -7.54 -4.91 -1.38
C SER A 19 -6.65 -5.28 -0.21
N ILE A 20 -6.88 -6.43 0.41
CA ILE A 20 -5.94 -7.00 1.38
C ILE A 20 -5.14 -8.07 0.67
N GLN A 21 -3.83 -8.06 0.90
CA GLN A 21 -2.97 -9.16 0.51
C GLN A 21 -2.10 -9.58 1.70
N ILE A 22 -1.71 -10.86 1.71
CA ILE A 22 -0.70 -11.34 2.63
C ILE A 22 0.63 -11.27 1.90
N ILE A 23 1.53 -10.39 2.36
CA ILE A 23 2.87 -10.22 1.81
C ILE A 23 3.86 -10.54 2.93
N ASP A 24 4.78 -11.47 2.66
CA ASP A 24 5.75 -11.97 3.64
C ASP A 24 5.13 -12.40 4.99
N GLY A 25 3.92 -12.96 4.95
CA GLY A 25 3.19 -13.43 6.14
C GLY A 25 2.49 -12.33 6.95
N VAL A 26 2.47 -11.09 6.44
CA VAL A 26 1.83 -9.93 7.07
C VAL A 26 0.63 -9.48 6.25
N ASP A 27 -0.47 -9.10 6.93
CA ASP A 27 -1.59 -8.44 6.24
C ASP A 27 -1.17 -7.04 5.80
N CYS A 28 -1.19 -6.82 4.50
CA CYS A 28 -0.94 -5.54 3.86
C CYS A 28 -2.18 -5.04 3.14
N VAL A 29 -2.35 -3.73 3.08
CA VAL A 29 -3.37 -3.08 2.27
C VAL A 29 -2.73 -2.73 0.93
N TYR A 30 -3.29 -3.23 -0.14
CA TYR A 30 -2.68 -3.23 -1.46
C TYR A 30 -3.58 -2.55 -2.48
N ARG A 31 -3.01 -1.70 -3.32
CA ARG A 31 -3.72 -1.08 -4.44
C ARG A 31 -2.85 -1.07 -5.67
N LYS A 32 -3.39 -1.63 -6.75
CA LYS A 32 -2.83 -1.46 -8.09
C LYS A 32 -3.09 -0.03 -8.57
N LEU A 33 -2.04 0.68 -8.99
CA LEU A 33 -2.19 2.03 -9.55
C LEU A 33 -2.39 1.98 -11.05
N ASN A 34 -1.61 1.17 -11.75
CA ASN A 34 -1.70 0.98 -13.20
C ASN A 34 -1.12 -0.39 -13.62
N LYS A 35 -0.77 -0.56 -14.91
CA LYS A 35 -0.19 -1.81 -15.42
C LYS A 35 1.20 -2.14 -14.85
N PHE A 36 1.97 -1.13 -14.46
CA PHE A 36 3.39 -1.22 -14.10
C PHE A 36 3.67 -0.89 -12.64
N CYS A 37 2.70 -0.34 -11.91
CA CYS A 37 2.89 0.19 -10.58
C CYS A 37 1.77 -0.21 -9.64
N ASP A 38 2.15 -0.51 -8.41
CA ASP A 38 1.22 -0.68 -7.29
C ASP A 38 1.77 -0.03 -6.00
N VAL A 39 0.90 0.01 -5.00
CA VAL A 39 1.20 0.50 -3.66
C VAL A 39 0.78 -0.54 -2.64
N GLU A 40 1.70 -0.85 -1.75
CA GLU A 40 1.51 -1.64 -0.55
C GLU A 40 1.56 -0.75 0.69
N ILE A 41 0.66 -0.99 1.64
CA ILE A 41 0.65 -0.37 2.95
C ILE A 41 0.75 -1.47 4.02
N SER A 42 1.90 -1.48 4.69
CA SER A 42 2.25 -2.40 5.75
C SER A 42 2.01 -1.79 7.13
N GLY A 43 1.60 -2.60 8.10
CA GLY A 43 1.39 -2.17 9.49
C GLY A 43 0.01 -1.55 9.80
N ALA A 44 -0.73 -1.05 8.79
CA ALA A 44 -2.03 -0.40 9.01
C ALA A 44 -3.09 -1.30 9.67
N LEU A 45 -2.96 -2.62 9.52
CA LEU A 45 -3.89 -3.61 10.05
C LEU A 45 -3.42 -4.28 11.35
N SER A 46 -2.23 -3.92 11.84
CA SER A 46 -1.65 -4.53 13.04
C SER A 46 -2.49 -4.22 14.28
N ARG A 47 -2.67 -5.24 15.13
CA ARG A 47 -3.35 -5.11 16.43
C ARG A 47 -2.42 -4.65 17.54
N LYS A 48 -1.10 -4.76 17.32
CA LYS A 48 -0.09 -4.23 18.23
C LYS A 48 0.08 -2.74 17.94
N LYS A 49 0.55 -1.95 18.91
CA LYS A 49 1.12 -0.63 18.61
C LYS A 49 2.33 -0.88 17.71
N VAL A 50 2.13 -0.88 16.40
CA VAL A 50 3.24 -0.75 15.45
C VAL A 50 3.74 0.67 15.59
N PRO A 51 5.05 0.86 15.80
CA PRO A 51 5.61 2.20 15.96
C PRO A 51 5.39 3.02 14.69
N GLU A 52 5.40 2.39 13.51
CA GLU A 52 5.30 3.05 12.22
C GLU A 52 4.55 2.17 11.20
N MET A 53 3.77 2.80 10.32
CA MET A 53 3.26 2.18 9.09
C MET A 53 4.19 2.49 7.94
N MET A 54 4.25 1.58 6.98
CA MET A 54 5.10 1.73 5.80
C MET A 54 4.22 1.73 4.56
N VAL A 55 4.51 2.61 3.61
CA VAL A 55 4.02 2.52 2.24
C VAL A 55 5.19 2.14 1.36
N CYS A 56 5.06 1.06 0.60
CA CYS A 56 6.00 0.70 -0.46
C CYS A 56 5.34 0.90 -1.82
N VAL A 57 6.06 1.51 -2.75
CA VAL A 57 5.65 1.61 -4.15
C VAL A 57 6.43 0.57 -4.93
N TRP A 58 5.74 -0.31 -5.66
CA TRP A 58 6.37 -1.38 -6.41
C TRP A 58 6.27 -1.16 -7.91
N ASP A 59 7.38 -1.39 -8.62
CA ASP A 59 7.42 -1.65 -10.05
C ASP A 59 7.15 -3.14 -10.29
N ILE A 60 5.99 -3.39 -10.91
CA ILE A 60 5.48 -4.71 -11.27
C ILE A 60 5.52 -4.94 -12.78
N SER A 61 6.24 -4.11 -13.54
CA SER A 61 6.30 -4.18 -15.00
C SER A 61 6.79 -5.51 -15.56
N ARG A 62 7.56 -6.26 -14.77
CA ARG A 62 8.09 -7.58 -15.13
C ARG A 62 7.10 -8.73 -14.93
N GLY A 63 5.91 -8.45 -14.38
CA GLY A 63 4.88 -9.45 -14.14
C GLY A 63 5.12 -10.30 -12.88
N GLU A 64 4.14 -11.15 -12.55
CA GLU A 64 4.04 -11.91 -11.30
C GLU A 64 5.14 -12.98 -11.11
N THR A 65 5.77 -13.42 -12.21
CA THR A 65 6.83 -14.44 -12.19
C THR A 65 8.20 -13.88 -11.76
N TYR A 66 8.37 -12.56 -11.79
CA TYR A 66 9.61 -11.91 -11.39
C TYR A 66 9.39 -11.13 -10.10
N ARG A 67 10.43 -11.07 -9.26
CA ARG A 67 10.38 -10.30 -8.02
C ARG A 67 10.17 -8.82 -8.38
N SER A 68 9.06 -8.25 -7.91
CA SER A 68 8.76 -6.82 -8.02
C SER A 68 9.92 -5.99 -7.46
N ARG A 69 10.20 -4.85 -8.09
CA ARG A 69 11.24 -3.93 -7.63
C ARG A 69 10.60 -2.81 -6.81
N SER A 70 11.09 -2.57 -5.61
CA SER A 70 10.65 -1.39 -4.86
C SER A 70 11.18 -0.11 -5.50
N LEU A 71 10.29 0.84 -5.76
CA LEU A 71 10.60 2.17 -6.27
C LEU A 71 10.92 3.14 -5.13
N GLU A 72 10.09 3.17 -4.10
CA GLU A 72 10.26 4.07 -2.95
C GLU A 72 9.54 3.51 -1.72
N TYR A 73 10.03 3.90 -0.53
CA TYR A 73 9.45 3.56 0.76
C TYR A 73 9.16 4.84 1.55
N PHE A 74 8.00 4.88 2.20
CA PHE A 74 7.58 5.97 3.07
C PHE A 74 7.16 5.43 4.43
N TRP A 75 7.55 6.12 5.50
CA TRP A 75 7.25 5.71 6.88
C TRP A 75 6.36 6.75 7.55
N PHE A 76 5.33 6.29 8.26
CA PHE A 76 4.30 7.13 8.86
C PHE A 76 4.07 6.77 10.33
N ALA A 77 4.11 7.77 11.20
CA ALA A 77 3.90 7.61 12.65
C ALA A 77 2.41 7.40 13.05
N GLY A 78 1.48 7.35 12.10
CA GLY A 78 0.05 7.26 12.40
C GLY A 78 -0.85 7.34 11.17
N ILE A 79 -2.09 6.85 11.33
CA ILE A 79 -3.03 6.65 10.22
C ILE A 79 -3.49 7.98 9.64
N ASP A 80 -3.60 9.02 10.46
CA ASP A 80 -4.04 10.34 10.02
C ASP A 80 -3.00 11.00 9.12
N VAL A 81 -1.71 10.85 9.43
CA VAL A 81 -0.61 11.35 8.56
C VAL A 81 -0.58 10.56 7.26
N LEU A 82 -0.71 9.22 7.33
CA LEU A 82 -0.78 8.39 6.14
C LEU A 82 -1.93 8.82 5.21
N LYS A 83 -3.14 9.00 5.75
CA LYS A 83 -4.32 9.42 4.97
C LYS A 83 -4.11 10.76 4.26
N LYS A 84 -3.39 11.69 4.90
CA LYS A 84 -3.09 13.00 4.33
C LYS A 84 -2.08 12.93 3.18
N GLU A 85 -1.02 12.13 3.32
CA GLU A 85 0.10 12.11 2.36
C GLU A 85 -0.10 11.09 1.23
N LEU A 86 -0.84 10.00 1.47
CA LEU A 86 -1.04 8.92 0.51
C LEU A 86 -1.62 9.38 -0.84
N PRO A 87 -2.59 10.32 -0.92
CA PRO A 87 -3.06 10.85 -2.20
C PRO A 87 -1.93 11.45 -3.06
N GLY A 88 -0.96 12.14 -2.43
CA GLY A 88 0.19 12.70 -3.12
C GLY A 88 1.13 11.62 -3.67
N ILE A 89 1.33 10.54 -2.91
CA ILE A 89 2.11 9.36 -3.37
C ILE A 89 1.42 8.70 -4.56
N ILE A 90 0.11 8.47 -4.47
CA ILE A 90 -0.67 7.89 -5.57
C ILE A 90 -0.57 8.77 -6.83
N GLU A 91 -0.77 10.08 -6.68
CA GLU A 91 -0.72 11.02 -7.79
C GLU A 91 0.66 11.05 -8.46
N LYS A 92 1.75 10.97 -7.68
CA LYS A 92 3.13 10.88 -8.18
C LYS A 92 3.35 9.65 -9.07
N TYR A 93 2.71 8.52 -8.76
CA TYR A 93 2.99 7.22 -9.37
C TYR A 93 1.88 6.67 -10.27
N LYS A 94 0.71 7.31 -10.37
CA LYS A 94 -0.44 6.81 -11.15
C LYS A 94 -0.11 6.60 -12.64
N ASP A 95 0.79 7.40 -13.19
CA ASP A 95 1.21 7.36 -14.59
C ASP A 95 2.63 6.75 -14.75
N TYR A 96 3.15 6.12 -13.70
CA TYR A 96 4.46 5.47 -13.73
C TYR A 96 4.55 4.46 -14.87
N LYS A 97 5.66 4.52 -15.59
CA LYS A 97 6.09 3.56 -16.59
C LYS A 97 7.60 3.38 -16.46
N PRO A 98 8.12 2.14 -16.48
CA PRO A 98 9.56 1.93 -16.47
C PRO A 98 10.19 2.54 -17.73
N GLU A 99 11.39 3.08 -17.59
CA GLU A 99 12.24 3.41 -18.73
C GLU A 99 12.70 2.10 -19.39
N ASN A 100 12.57 2.03 -20.72
CA ASN A 100 12.89 0.84 -21.52
C ASN A 100 14.36 0.46 -21.46
#